data_AF-A0A540WML7-F1
#
_entry.id   AF-A0A540WML7-F1
#
_cell.length_a   1.000
_cell.length_b   1.000
_cell.length_c   1.000
_cell.angle_alpha   90.00
_cell.angle_beta   90.00
_cell.angle_gamma   90.00
#
_symmetry.space_group_name_H-M   'P 1'
#
loop_
_entity.id
_entity.type
_entity.pdbx_description
1 polymer ?
#
loop_
_entity_poly.entity_id
_entity_poly.type
_entity_poly.pdbx_seq_one_letter_code
_entity_poly.pdbx_strand_id
1 'polypeptide(L)'
;MLRQAREALRLDGASGATGLQVSVNRRRKVVRLAYVGPFTQGRPGAHWYAAHHALPRLLSRAANATVHAYVYDPDEGEEVLAYGNGRRVGGERVVYDNVELPEGRPEDLDEAAFTHMQSRWPMGHLAHVFGLSRKELLRLPRAGLGRVLSLEEDSSADVESALEALLPGGVAPHAH
;
A
#
# COMPACT_ATOMS: atom_id res chain seq x y z
N MET A 1 -3.34 10.97 -12.14
CA MET A 1 -3.58 10.07 -10.99
C MET A 1 -5.02 10.13 -10.49
N LEU A 2 -5.56 11.30 -10.10
CA LEU A 2 -6.94 11.39 -9.57
C LEU A 2 -8.02 11.00 -10.57
N ARG A 3 -7.87 11.38 -11.85
CA ARG A 3 -8.76 10.90 -12.91
C ARG A 3 -8.81 9.37 -12.96
N GLN A 4 -7.65 8.71 -12.90
CA GLN A 4 -7.57 7.25 -12.85
C GLN A 4 -8.17 6.68 -11.57
N ALA A 5 -8.06 7.38 -10.43
CA ALA A 5 -8.67 6.95 -9.16
C ALA A 5 -10.20 7.03 -9.18
N ARG A 6 -10.77 8.12 -9.68
CA ARG A 6 -12.23 8.23 -9.87
C ARG A 6 -12.76 7.19 -10.84
N GLU A 7 -12.07 7.01 -11.97
CA GLU A 7 -12.45 6.00 -12.95
C GLU A 7 -12.33 4.58 -12.38
N ALA A 8 -11.30 4.30 -11.58
CA ALA A 8 -11.18 3.02 -10.88
C ALA A 8 -12.35 2.76 -9.95
N LEU A 9 -12.74 3.71 -9.10
CA LEU A 9 -13.92 3.59 -8.23
C LEU A 9 -15.19 3.28 -9.02
N ARG A 10 -15.39 3.96 -10.16
CA ARG A 10 -16.53 3.73 -11.04
C ARG A 10 -16.52 2.31 -11.62
N LEU A 11 -15.36 1.81 -12.07
CA LEU A 11 -15.22 0.46 -12.62
C LEU A 11 -15.38 -0.64 -11.55
N ASP A 12 -14.90 -0.36 -10.34
CA ASP A 12 -14.99 -1.23 -9.18
C ASP A 12 -16.38 -1.15 -8.50
N GLY A 13 -17.29 -0.30 -8.98
CA GLY A 13 -18.64 -0.14 -8.42
C GLY A 13 -18.65 0.43 -6.99
N ALA A 14 -17.56 1.05 -6.55
CA ALA A 14 -17.38 1.53 -5.19
C ALA A 14 -17.72 3.02 -5.08
N SER A 15 -18.74 3.35 -4.29
CA SER A 15 -19.14 4.72 -3.97
C SER A 15 -18.78 5.08 -2.51
N GLY A 16 -18.66 6.38 -2.23
CA GLY A 16 -18.45 6.89 -0.87
C GLY A 16 -16.99 7.08 -0.44
N ALA A 17 -16.01 6.89 -1.33
CA ALA A 17 -14.66 7.40 -1.10
C ALA A 17 -14.61 8.91 -1.37
N THR A 18 -14.19 9.69 -0.39
CA THR A 18 -14.13 11.16 -0.45
C THR A 18 -12.73 11.66 -0.82
N GLY A 19 -11.71 10.82 -0.68
CA GLY A 19 -10.33 11.22 -0.93
C GLY A 19 -9.41 10.08 -1.33
N LEU A 20 -8.23 10.46 -1.79
CA LEU A 20 -7.09 9.59 -2.03
C LEU A 20 -5.93 10.06 -1.16
N GLN A 21 -5.59 9.27 -0.15
CA GLN A 21 -4.40 9.49 0.66
C GLN A 21 -3.15 9.10 -0.12
N VAL A 22 -2.20 10.03 -0.21
CA VAL A 22 -0.90 9.86 -0.86
C VAL A 22 0.20 9.98 0.17
N SER A 23 1.12 9.03 0.20
CA SER A 23 2.29 9.07 1.08
C SER A 23 3.53 8.59 0.34
N VAL A 24 4.67 9.22 0.59
CA VAL A 24 5.92 8.95 -0.14
C VAL A 24 6.99 8.44 0.83
N ASN A 25 7.49 7.23 0.60
CA ASN A 25 8.69 6.71 1.24
C ASN A 25 9.88 6.97 0.30
N ARG A 26 10.60 8.07 0.54
CA ARG A 26 11.71 8.53 -0.31
C ARG A 26 12.89 7.58 -0.30
N ARG A 27 13.25 7.05 0.87
CA ARG A 27 14.36 6.10 1.04
C ARG A 27 14.19 4.87 0.15
N ARG A 28 12.93 4.43 -0.04
CA ARG A 28 12.59 3.27 -0.87
C ARG A 28 12.05 3.64 -2.24
N LYS A 29 11.95 4.93 -2.57
CA LYS A 29 11.35 5.45 -3.82
C LYS A 29 9.93 4.91 -4.07
N VAL A 30 9.14 4.78 -3.02
CA VAL A 30 7.75 4.27 -3.09
C VAL A 30 6.77 5.42 -2.92
N VAL A 31 5.77 5.48 -3.80
CA VAL A 31 4.55 6.27 -3.62
C VAL A 31 3.41 5.31 -3.29
N ARG A 32 2.77 5.51 -2.16
CA ARG A 32 1.59 4.73 -1.73
C ARG A 32 0.34 5.57 -1.87
N LEU A 33 -0.70 4.93 -2.39
CA LEU A 33 -2.03 5.46 -2.57
C LEU A 33 -3.03 4.59 -1.78
N ALA A 34 -3.95 5.22 -1.07
CA ALA A 34 -5.05 4.54 -0.39
C ALA A 34 -6.32 5.41 -0.47
N TYR A 35 -7.46 4.82 -0.81
CA TYR A 35 -8.73 5.54 -0.73
C TYR A 35 -9.06 5.91 0.71
N VAL A 36 -9.74 7.03 0.87
CA VAL A 36 -10.39 7.45 2.11
C VAL A 36 -11.88 7.23 1.92
N GLY A 37 -12.39 6.15 2.49
CA GLY A 37 -13.79 5.75 2.37
C GLY A 37 -14.17 4.65 3.37
N PRO A 38 -15.48 4.36 3.56
CA PRO A 38 -15.94 3.42 4.58
C PRO A 38 -15.43 1.98 4.35
N PHE A 39 -15.14 1.62 3.10
CA PHE A 39 -14.68 0.29 2.70
C PHE A 39 -13.15 0.12 2.75
N THR A 40 -12.40 1.05 3.33
CA THR A 40 -10.93 1.09 3.17
C THR A 40 -10.15 0.67 4.42
N GLN A 41 -10.84 0.36 5.52
CA GLN A 41 -10.21 0.11 6.82
C GLN A 41 -10.44 -1.32 7.34
N GLY A 42 -9.46 -1.81 8.10
CA GLY A 42 -9.51 -3.11 8.76
C GLY A 42 -9.71 -4.27 7.78
N ARG A 43 -10.23 -5.38 8.30
CA ARG A 43 -10.51 -6.59 7.52
C ARG A 43 -11.41 -6.35 6.30
N PRO A 44 -12.55 -5.63 6.41
CA PRO A 44 -13.38 -5.35 5.25
C PRO A 44 -12.61 -4.58 4.17
N GLY A 45 -11.70 -3.69 4.58
CA GLY A 45 -10.82 -2.97 3.66
C GLY A 45 -9.81 -3.86 2.97
N ALA A 46 -9.19 -4.79 3.70
CA ALA A 46 -8.29 -5.78 3.12
C ALA A 46 -9.00 -6.61 2.04
N HIS A 47 -10.18 -7.14 2.36
CA HIS A 47 -11.00 -7.90 1.40
C HIS A 47 -11.43 -7.06 0.21
N TRP A 48 -11.77 -5.79 0.42
CA TRP A 48 -12.10 -4.88 -0.67
C TRP A 48 -10.91 -4.69 -1.61
N TYR A 49 -9.72 -4.39 -1.11
CA TYR A 49 -8.52 -4.24 -1.95
C TYR A 49 -8.09 -5.53 -2.64
N ALA A 50 -8.40 -6.70 -2.07
CA ALA A 50 -8.16 -8.01 -2.70
C ALA A 50 -9.11 -8.34 -3.86
N ALA A 51 -10.26 -7.66 -3.93
CA ALA A 51 -11.27 -7.86 -4.95
C ALA A 51 -11.26 -6.75 -6.03
N HIS A 52 -10.77 -5.55 -5.72
CA HIS A 52 -10.91 -4.36 -6.55
C HIS A 52 -9.56 -3.84 -7.04
N HIS A 53 -9.27 -4.09 -8.34
CA HIS A 53 -7.96 -3.86 -8.92
C HIS A 53 -7.97 -2.86 -10.08
N ALA A 54 -9.05 -2.08 -10.27
CA ALA A 54 -9.09 -1.11 -11.36
C ALA A 54 -8.02 -0.03 -11.21
N LEU A 55 -7.74 0.42 -9.98
CA LEU A 55 -6.72 1.44 -9.71
C LEU A 55 -5.29 1.03 -10.12
N PRO A 56 -4.71 -0.06 -9.58
CA PRO A 56 -3.36 -0.48 -9.98
C PRO A 56 -3.27 -0.82 -11.47
N ARG A 57 -4.34 -1.35 -12.06
CA ARG A 57 -4.46 -1.59 -13.50
C ARG A 57 -4.36 -0.30 -14.31
N LEU A 58 -5.17 0.71 -13.99
CA LEU A 58 -5.19 1.98 -14.72
C LEU A 58 -3.88 2.77 -14.53
N LEU A 59 -3.32 2.76 -13.32
CA LEU A 59 -2.07 3.45 -13.03
C LEU A 59 -0.87 2.81 -13.72
N SER A 60 -0.77 1.47 -13.73
CA SER A 60 0.36 0.80 -14.41
C SER A 60 0.40 1.08 -15.91
N ARG A 61 -0.78 1.22 -16.55
CA ARG A 61 -0.89 1.63 -17.95
C ARG A 61 -0.53 3.10 -18.14
N ALA A 62 -1.05 3.99 -17.29
CA ALA A 62 -0.84 5.44 -17.43
C ALA A 62 0.60 5.87 -17.12
N ALA A 63 1.25 5.24 -16.13
CA ALA A 63 2.60 5.57 -15.70
C ALA A 63 3.69 4.78 -16.44
N ASN A 64 3.31 3.80 -17.27
CA ASN A 64 4.23 2.85 -17.89
C ASN A 64 5.20 2.22 -16.87
N ALA A 65 4.67 1.83 -15.71
CA ALA A 65 5.43 1.31 -14.57
C ALA A 65 4.67 0.15 -13.90
N THR A 66 5.41 -0.72 -13.20
CA THR A 66 4.79 -1.74 -12.37
C THR A 66 4.16 -1.10 -11.14
N VAL A 67 2.88 -1.37 -10.91
CA VAL A 67 2.14 -0.90 -9.73
C VAL A 67 1.75 -2.11 -8.90
N HIS A 68 2.04 -2.05 -7.61
CA HIS A 68 1.68 -3.08 -6.65
C HIS A 68 0.43 -2.68 -5.87
N ALA A 69 -0.56 -3.56 -5.83
CA ALA A 69 -1.65 -3.48 -4.87
C ALA A 69 -1.30 -4.35 -3.66
N TYR A 70 -1.53 -3.82 -2.47
CA TYR A 70 -1.18 -4.46 -1.23
C TYR A 70 -2.43 -4.70 -0.41
N VAL A 71 -2.59 -5.95 0.01
CA VAL A 71 -3.64 -6.41 0.90
C VAL A 71 -2.96 -6.85 2.18
N TYR A 72 -3.45 -6.34 3.29
CA TYR A 72 -2.96 -6.68 4.61
C TYR A 72 -4.14 -6.85 5.54
N ASP A 73 -4.32 -8.08 6.01
CA ASP A 73 -5.18 -8.39 7.13
C ASP A 73 -4.31 -8.97 8.27
N PRO A 74 -4.38 -8.39 9.49
CA PRO A 74 -3.54 -8.82 10.59
C PRO A 74 -3.85 -10.23 11.11
N ASP A 75 -5.02 -10.79 10.78
CA ASP A 75 -5.48 -12.09 11.25
C ASP A 75 -5.43 -13.15 10.13
N GLU A 76 -5.72 -12.78 8.88
CA GLU A 76 -5.85 -13.75 7.77
C GLU A 76 -4.57 -13.90 6.92
N GLY A 77 -3.86 -12.81 6.67
CA GLY A 77 -2.67 -12.85 5.82
C GLY A 77 -2.39 -11.60 5.01
N GLU A 78 -1.47 -11.76 4.06
CA GLU A 78 -0.95 -10.69 3.21
C GLU A 78 -1.00 -11.08 1.74
N GLU A 79 -1.26 -10.12 0.87
CA GLU A 79 -1.16 -10.33 -0.58
C GLU A 79 -0.58 -9.10 -1.27
N VAL A 80 0.27 -9.37 -2.25
CA VAL A 80 0.81 -8.39 -3.19
C VAL A 80 0.36 -8.78 -4.58
N LEU A 81 -0.20 -7.84 -5.32
CA LEU A 81 -0.61 -8.01 -6.71
C LEU A 81 0.16 -7.04 -7.59
N ALA A 82 0.92 -7.55 -8.54
CA ALA A 82 1.69 -6.71 -9.47
C ALA A 82 0.94 -6.51 -10.79
N TYR A 83 0.83 -5.25 -11.21
CA TYR A 83 0.25 -4.86 -12.49
C TYR A 83 1.27 -4.11 -13.35
N GLY A 84 1.39 -4.51 -14.61
CA GLY A 84 2.25 -3.86 -15.62
C GLY A 84 1.45 -3.65 -16.90
N ASN A 85 1.47 -2.42 -17.43
CA ASN A 85 0.72 -2.04 -18.63
C ASN A 85 -0.76 -2.48 -18.62
N GLY A 86 -1.42 -2.38 -17.46
CA GLY A 86 -2.83 -2.77 -17.30
C GLY A 86 -3.11 -4.27 -17.25
N ARG A 87 -2.09 -5.12 -17.09
CA ARG A 87 -2.24 -6.58 -16.94
C ARG A 87 -1.63 -7.04 -15.62
N ARG A 88 -2.18 -8.10 -15.02
CA ARG A 88 -1.53 -8.76 -13.87
C ARG A 88 -0.25 -9.44 -14.36
N VAL A 89 0.88 -9.08 -13.75
CA VAL A 89 2.22 -9.57 -14.14
C VAL A 89 2.88 -10.39 -13.03
N GLY A 90 2.27 -10.46 -11.85
CA GLY A 90 2.79 -11.24 -10.74
C GLY A 90 2.05 -10.95 -9.44
N GLY A 91 2.64 -11.43 -8.35
CA GLY A 91 2.13 -11.26 -7.01
C GLY A 91 2.54 -12.40 -6.10
N GLU A 92 2.32 -12.21 -4.81
CA GLU A 92 2.60 -13.18 -3.75
C GLU A 92 1.46 -13.12 -2.74
N ARG A 93 1.03 -14.27 -2.22
CA ARG A 93 0.03 -14.35 -1.15
C ARG A 93 0.53 -15.27 -0.06
N VAL A 94 0.41 -14.80 1.17
CA VAL A 94 0.70 -15.55 2.39
C VAL A 94 -0.58 -15.60 3.21
N VAL A 95 -1.02 -16.80 3.57
CA VAL A 95 -2.13 -17.03 4.50
C VAL A 95 -1.53 -17.55 5.79
N TYR A 96 -1.75 -16.85 6.91
CA TYR A 96 -1.03 -17.15 8.15
C TYR A 96 -1.30 -18.55 8.68
N ASP A 97 -2.55 -19.03 8.56
CA ASP A 97 -2.93 -20.40 8.96
C ASP A 97 -2.19 -21.51 8.18
N ASN A 98 -1.63 -21.18 7.00
CA ASN A 98 -0.91 -22.12 6.15
C ASN A 98 0.61 -22.01 6.28
N VAL A 99 1.13 -21.12 7.13
CA VAL A 99 2.57 -20.97 7.34
C VAL A 99 3.03 -21.93 8.44
N GLU A 100 3.77 -22.96 8.04
CA GLU A 100 4.52 -23.77 8.99
C GLU A 100 5.70 -22.95 9.54
N LEU A 101 5.73 -22.74 10.86
CA LEU A 101 6.85 -22.08 11.51
C LEU A 101 8.07 -23.02 11.51
N PRO A 102 9.31 -22.51 11.33
CA PRO A 102 10.50 -23.34 11.37
C PRO A 102 10.53 -24.17 12.66
N GLU A 103 10.65 -25.49 12.52
CA GLU A 103 10.80 -26.38 13.67
C GLU A 103 12.11 -26.04 14.41
N GLY A 104 11.98 -25.44 15.58
CA GLY A 104 13.05 -25.20 16.53
C GLY A 104 12.43 -25.23 17.92
N ARG A 105 13.03 -25.97 18.84
CA ARG A 105 12.46 -26.11 20.18
C ARG A 105 12.43 -24.74 20.86
N PRO A 106 11.33 -24.34 21.54
CA PRO A 106 11.22 -23.06 22.25
C PRO A 106 12.33 -22.80 23.27
N GLU A 107 13.02 -23.86 23.68
CA GLU A 107 14.03 -23.93 24.71
C GLU A 107 15.45 -23.49 24.24
N ASP A 108 15.64 -23.24 22.93
CA ASP A 108 16.91 -22.76 22.35
C ASP A 108 16.90 -21.25 21.98
N LEU A 109 15.81 -20.53 22.24
CA LEU A 109 15.67 -19.09 22.00
C LEU A 109 15.22 -18.40 23.29
N ASP A 110 16.00 -17.44 23.78
CA ASP A 110 15.60 -16.56 24.90
C ASP A 110 14.16 -16.07 24.68
N GLU A 111 13.31 -16.14 25.71
CA GLU A 111 11.90 -15.73 25.66
C GLU A 111 11.75 -14.29 25.13
N ALA A 112 12.73 -13.43 25.40
CA ALA A 112 12.83 -12.09 24.83
C ALA A 112 13.12 -12.10 23.31
N ALA A 113 13.98 -12.99 22.83
CA ALA A 113 14.28 -13.18 21.41
C ALA A 113 13.09 -13.78 20.66
N PHE A 114 12.38 -14.75 21.26
CA PHE A 114 11.16 -15.31 20.71
C PHE A 114 10.03 -14.26 20.66
N THR A 115 9.83 -13.48 21.72
CA THR A 115 8.87 -12.37 21.74
C THR A 115 9.20 -11.30 20.70
N HIS A 116 10.49 -10.98 20.53
CA HIS A 116 10.97 -10.06 19.51
C HIS A 116 10.78 -10.61 18.09
N MET A 117 11.01 -11.90 17.87
CA MET A 117 10.72 -12.59 16.60
C MET A 117 9.22 -12.64 16.32
N GLN A 118 8.37 -12.93 17.31
CA GLN A 118 6.91 -12.88 17.21
C GLN A 118 6.39 -11.46 16.95
N SER A 119 7.04 -10.42 17.49
CA SER A 119 6.72 -9.04 17.13
C SER A 119 6.99 -8.73 15.65
N ARG A 120 7.75 -9.61 14.99
CA ARG A 120 8.13 -9.57 13.57
C ARG A 120 7.47 -10.69 12.74
N TRP A 121 6.68 -11.57 13.34
CA TRP A 121 6.08 -12.76 12.70
C TRP A 121 4.57 -12.89 12.93
N PRO A 122 3.85 -13.45 11.94
CA PRO A 122 4.12 -13.28 10.51
C PRO A 122 3.71 -11.84 10.13
N MET A 123 4.61 -11.12 9.48
CA MET A 123 4.27 -9.86 8.79
C MET A 123 4.66 -9.93 7.31
N GLY A 124 4.53 -11.14 6.75
CA GLY A 124 4.82 -11.54 5.38
C GLY A 124 5.92 -10.79 4.62
N HIS A 125 5.84 -10.82 3.30
CA HIS A 125 6.76 -10.13 2.39
C HIS A 125 6.65 -8.59 2.55
N LEU A 126 5.53 -8.08 3.05
CA LEU A 126 5.25 -6.64 3.09
C LEU A 126 6.04 -5.89 4.14
N ALA A 127 6.11 -6.40 5.38
CA ALA A 127 6.99 -5.80 6.38
C ALA A 127 8.44 -5.79 5.92
N HIS A 128 8.87 -6.86 5.24
CA HIS A 128 10.22 -6.97 4.71
C HIS A 128 10.50 -5.95 3.61
N VAL A 129 9.65 -5.87 2.58
CA VAL A 129 9.79 -4.91 1.46
C VAL A 129 9.74 -3.47 1.95
N PHE A 130 8.84 -3.17 2.89
CA PHE A 130 8.68 -1.80 3.40
C PHE A 130 9.60 -1.45 4.56
N GLY A 131 10.28 -2.43 5.16
CA GLY A 131 11.11 -2.26 6.35
C GLY A 131 10.32 -1.73 7.54
N LEU A 132 9.07 -2.18 7.70
CA LEU A 132 8.16 -1.71 8.74
C LEU A 132 7.97 -2.77 9.83
N SER A 133 7.88 -2.32 11.06
CA SER A 133 7.45 -3.15 12.19
C SER A 133 5.93 -3.38 12.18
N ARG A 134 5.46 -4.36 12.97
CA ARG A 134 4.04 -4.73 13.08
C ARG A 134 3.19 -3.55 13.49
N LYS A 135 3.70 -2.82 14.47
CA LYS A 135 3.08 -1.61 15.01
C LYS A 135 2.97 -0.51 13.96
N GLU A 136 3.91 -0.42 13.02
CA GLU A 136 3.90 0.56 11.94
C GLU A 136 2.94 0.15 10.82
N LEU A 137 2.90 -1.14 10.45
CA LEU A 137 1.94 -1.70 9.48
C LEU A 137 0.48 -1.52 9.94
N LEU A 138 0.17 -1.87 11.19
CA LEU A 138 -1.16 -1.68 11.79
C LEU A 138 -1.60 -0.20 11.84
N ARG A 139 -0.66 0.74 11.64
CA ARG A 139 -0.92 2.18 11.58
C ARG A 139 -0.98 2.71 10.15
N LEU A 140 -0.92 1.89 9.11
CA LEU A 140 -1.09 2.29 7.71
C LEU A 140 -2.58 2.19 7.33
N PRO A 141 -3.38 3.25 7.54
CA PRO A 141 -3.22 4.52 6.79
C PRO A 141 -2.96 5.75 7.68
N ARG A 142 -3.00 5.58 9.00
CA ARG A 142 -2.95 6.62 10.04
C ARG A 142 -1.57 7.23 10.28
N ALA A 143 -0.51 6.73 9.65
CA ALA A 143 0.83 7.31 9.76
C ALA A 143 0.84 8.72 9.12
N GLY A 144 0.91 9.75 9.97
CA GLY A 144 0.66 11.16 9.67
C GLY A 144 1.58 11.89 8.69
N LEU A 145 2.22 11.20 7.75
CA LEU A 145 3.08 11.77 6.70
C LEU A 145 2.44 11.71 5.30
N GLY A 146 1.14 11.44 5.20
CA GLY A 146 0.41 11.42 3.93
C GLY A 146 -0.52 12.63 3.77
N ARG A 147 -0.66 13.13 2.53
CA ARG A 147 -1.64 14.18 2.18
C ARG A 147 -2.87 13.53 1.57
N VAL A 148 -4.06 13.98 1.96
CA VAL A 148 -5.32 13.53 1.35
C VAL A 148 -5.65 14.48 0.20
N LEU A 149 -5.88 13.92 -0.98
CA LEU A 149 -6.38 14.62 -2.15
C LEU A 149 -7.88 14.39 -2.25
N SER A 150 -8.68 15.46 -2.37
CA SER A 150 -10.12 15.34 -2.54
C SER A 150 -10.47 14.62 -3.85
N LEU A 151 -11.41 13.68 -3.81
CA LEU A 151 -11.97 13.07 -5.00
C LEU A 151 -13.20 13.82 -5.51
N GLU A 152 -13.77 14.75 -4.74
CA GLU A 152 -14.99 15.48 -5.08
C GLU A 152 -14.71 16.78 -5.85
N GLU A 153 -13.51 17.34 -5.71
CA GLU A 153 -13.14 18.63 -6.30
C GLU A 153 -12.26 18.48 -7.56
N ASP A 154 -12.58 19.23 -8.62
CA ASP A 154 -11.86 19.19 -9.90
C ASP A 154 -10.63 20.11 -9.99
N SER A 155 -10.09 20.56 -8.86
CA SER A 155 -8.90 21.44 -8.86
C SER A 155 -7.62 20.66 -9.14
N SER A 156 -7.14 20.70 -10.40
CA SER A 156 -5.85 20.10 -10.78
C SER A 156 -4.65 20.83 -10.15
N ALA A 157 -4.77 22.13 -9.88
CA ALA A 157 -3.69 22.96 -9.35
C ALA A 157 -3.32 22.61 -7.89
N ASP A 158 -4.32 22.31 -7.06
CA ASP A 158 -4.09 21.90 -5.67
C ASP A 158 -3.42 20.53 -5.58
N VAL A 159 -3.65 19.70 -6.59
CA VAL A 159 -3.16 18.32 -6.67
C VAL A 159 -1.71 18.28 -7.10
N GLU A 160 -1.33 19.07 -8.10
CA GLU A 160 0.08 19.22 -8.50
C GLU A 160 0.89 19.82 -7.36
N SER A 161 0.40 20.91 -6.75
CA SER A 161 1.03 21.52 -5.57
C SER A 161 1.15 20.54 -4.39
N ALA A 162 0.15 19.67 -4.20
CA ALA A 162 0.17 18.63 -3.18
C ALA A 162 1.20 17.53 -3.44
N LEU A 163 1.37 17.13 -4.69
CA LEU A 163 2.37 16.15 -5.10
C LEU A 163 3.77 16.74 -5.03
N GLU A 164 3.96 17.99 -5.45
CA GLU A 164 5.23 18.72 -5.30
C GLU A 164 5.63 18.87 -3.84
N ALA A 165 4.71 19.22 -2.94
CA ALA A 165 5.00 19.28 -1.51
C ALA A 165 5.44 17.93 -0.92
N LEU A 166 5.04 16.81 -1.53
CA LEU A 166 5.46 15.46 -1.15
C LEU A 166 6.81 15.04 -1.79
N LEU A 167 7.27 15.72 -2.84
CA LEU A 167 8.49 15.45 -3.59
C LEU A 167 9.50 16.61 -3.41
N PRO A 168 10.50 16.49 -2.52
CA PRO A 168 11.41 17.59 -2.25
C PRO A 168 12.37 17.74 -3.43
N GLY A 169 12.32 18.90 -4.08
CA GLY A 169 13.31 19.37 -5.04
C GLY A 169 13.37 18.55 -6.33
N GLY A 170 12.74 19.06 -7.40
CA GLY A 170 13.24 18.78 -8.74
C GLY A 170 14.72 19.15 -8.77
N VAL A 171 15.59 18.17 -8.93
CA VAL A 171 17.00 18.43 -9.22
C VAL A 171 16.99 19.18 -10.55
N ALA A 172 17.24 20.49 -10.50
CA ALA A 172 17.56 21.26 -11.69
C ALA A 172 18.69 20.51 -12.42
N PRO A 173 18.62 20.34 -13.75
CA PRO A 173 19.65 19.63 -14.48
C PRO A 173 21.00 20.29 -14.17
N HIS A 174 21.94 19.51 -13.65
CA HIS A 174 23.32 19.96 -13.53
C HIS A 174 23.81 20.29 -14.94
N ALA A 175 23.99 21.58 -15.21
CA ALA A 175 24.78 22.04 -16.33
C ALA A 175 26.24 21.69 -16.02
N HIS A 176 26.79 20.73 -16.75
CA HIS A 176 28.22 20.55 -16.95
C HIS A 176 28.48 20.33 -18.44
#